data_AF-A0AAW5KWE7-F1
#
_entry.id   AF-A0AAW5KWE7-F1
#
_cell.length_a   1.000
_cell.length_b   1.000
_cell.length_c   1.000
_cell.angle_alpha   90.00
_cell.angle_beta   90.00
_cell.angle_gamma   90.00
#
_symmetry.space_group_name_H-M   'P 1'
#
loop_
_entity.id
_entity.type
_entity.pdbx_description
1 polymer ?
#
loop_
_entity_poly.entity_id
_entity_poly.type
_entity_poly.pdbx_seq_one_letter_code
_entity_poly.pdbx_strand_id
1 'polypeptide(L)'
;MSNPYNRHDLTDENWNKLEPLITELLGKWGGCNANDNRLFVNACLWIIRTGSPWRDLPNGYGKFNAVHRRYKRWCDKGYDSDEFVRFAKKQGMNPVIPPRKNRNEQREYDKHLYKLRHLVENAFLKLKRFRGIATRYTKTTSAFRGAVTLAAISLWLNLV
;
A
#
# COMPACT_ATOMS: atom_id res chain seq x y z
N MET A 1 5.76 -11.79 29.50
CA MET A 1 5.25 -13.02 28.87
C MET A 1 5.54 -12.93 27.38
N SER A 2 6.47 -13.75 26.90
CA SER A 2 6.94 -13.81 25.51
C SER A 2 5.80 -14.23 24.59
N ASN A 3 5.39 -13.34 23.67
CA ASN A 3 4.47 -13.70 22.60
C ASN A 3 5.23 -14.66 21.67
N PRO A 4 4.83 -15.94 21.55
CA PRO A 4 5.56 -16.90 20.73
C PRO A 4 5.48 -16.42 19.29
N TYR A 5 6.63 -16.08 18.71
CA TYR A 5 6.78 -15.60 17.34
C TYR A 5 5.91 -16.44 16.40
N ASN A 6 4.86 -15.83 15.84
CA ASN A 6 4.15 -16.48 14.74
C ASN A 6 5.18 -16.66 13.62
N ARG A 7 5.09 -17.75 12.84
CA ARG A 7 6.00 -18.05 11.72
C ARG A 7 6.20 -16.90 10.70
N HIS A 8 5.35 -15.87 10.77
CA HIS A 8 5.33 -14.71 9.90
C HIS A 8 5.91 -13.44 10.54
N ASP A 9 6.30 -13.47 11.82
CA ASP A 9 6.82 -12.32 12.54
C ASP A 9 8.29 -12.05 12.21
N LEU A 10 8.67 -10.78 12.26
CA LEU A 10 10.06 -10.38 12.12
C LEU A 10 10.87 -10.81 13.35
N THR A 11 12.04 -11.41 13.11
CA THR A 11 13.08 -11.59 14.13
C THR A 11 13.59 -10.23 14.62
N ASP A 12 14.16 -10.21 15.83
CA ASP A 12 14.75 -8.98 16.40
C ASP A 12 15.81 -8.38 15.47
N GLU A 13 16.65 -9.24 14.87
CA GLU A 13 17.68 -8.82 13.93
C GLU A 13 17.09 -8.10 12.70
N ASN A 14 16.03 -8.67 12.10
CA ASN A 14 15.36 -8.07 10.95
C ASN A 14 14.61 -6.78 11.34
N TRP A 15 14.03 -6.76 12.54
CA TRP A 15 13.40 -5.57 13.08
C TRP A 15 14.41 -4.44 13.25
N ASN A 16 15.57 -4.70 13.84
CA ASN A 16 16.60 -3.68 14.06
C ASN A 16 17.14 -3.07 12.76
N LYS A 17 17.16 -3.84 11.65
CA LYS A 17 17.50 -3.32 10.32
C LYS A 17 16.38 -2.47 9.72
N LEU A 18 15.13 -2.84 9.98
CA LEU A 18 13.94 -2.23 9.39
C LEU A 18 13.48 -0.99 10.15
N GLU A 19 13.59 -1.00 11.47
CA GLU A 19 13.08 0.03 12.38
C GLU A 19 13.61 1.43 12.05
N PRO A 20 14.89 1.66 11.74
CA PRO A 20 15.36 3.01 11.39
C PRO A 20 14.69 3.53 10.12
N LEU A 21 14.60 2.71 9.08
CA LEU A 21 13.97 3.05 7.80
C LEU A 21 12.48 3.34 7.98
N ILE A 22 11.83 2.51 8.79
CA ILE A 22 10.42 2.66 9.10
C ILE A 22 10.20 3.84 10.02
N THR A 23 11.04 4.12 11.02
CA THR A 23 10.85 5.20 12.01
C THR A 23 11.08 6.57 11.40
N GLU A 24 11.97 6.69 10.42
CA GLU A 24 12.13 7.89 9.61
C GLU A 24 10.88 8.15 8.74
N LEU A 25 10.33 7.10 8.10
CA LEU A 25 9.07 7.16 7.35
C LEU A 25 7.82 7.27 8.25
N LEU A 26 7.89 6.75 9.47
CA LEU A 26 6.88 6.72 10.52
C LEU A 26 7.09 7.85 11.55
N GLY A 27 7.95 8.82 11.27
CA GLY A 27 8.07 10.07 12.02
C GLY A 27 6.69 10.71 12.23
N LYS A 28 6.16 10.59 13.46
CA LYS A 28 4.82 11.07 13.89
C LYS A 28 3.59 10.33 13.31
N TRP A 29 3.75 9.07 12.86
CA TRP A 29 2.67 8.25 12.25
C TRP A 29 1.99 7.27 13.21
N GLY A 30 2.22 7.42 14.51
CA GLY A 30 1.35 6.89 15.56
C GLY A 30 0.73 8.08 16.27
N GLY A 31 -0.60 8.17 16.32
CA GLY A 31 -1.20 8.93 17.42
C GLY A 31 -0.69 8.39 18.75
N CYS A 32 -0.81 9.16 19.82
CA CYS A 32 -0.24 8.93 21.16
C CYS A 32 -0.55 7.55 21.81
N ASN A 33 -1.31 6.67 21.14
CA ASN A 33 -1.77 5.34 21.59
C ASN A 33 -1.28 4.17 20.71
N ALA A 34 -0.28 4.36 19.84
CA ALA A 34 0.29 3.26 19.06
C ALA A 34 1.30 2.48 19.93
N ASN A 35 0.79 1.63 20.84
CA ASN A 35 1.61 0.95 21.86
C ASN A 35 2.73 0.05 21.29
N ASP A 36 2.68 -0.35 20.02
CA ASP A 36 3.71 -1.17 19.39
C ASP A 36 3.73 -1.00 17.84
N ASN A 37 4.83 -0.46 17.30
CA ASN A 37 5.04 -0.32 15.84
C ASN A 37 5.38 -1.66 15.19
N ARG A 38 6.13 -2.51 15.89
CA ARG A 38 6.56 -3.82 15.40
C ARG A 38 5.37 -4.76 15.26
N LEU A 39 4.49 -4.78 16.25
CA LEU A 39 3.26 -5.58 16.20
C LEU A 39 2.38 -5.19 15.02
N PHE A 40 2.27 -3.90 14.73
CA PHE A 40 1.55 -3.40 13.55
C PHE A 40 2.21 -3.83 12.23
N VAL A 41 3.54 -3.72 12.12
CA VAL A 41 4.26 -4.15 10.91
C VAL A 41 4.13 -5.65 10.71
N ASN A 42 4.26 -6.45 11.78
CA ASN A 42 4.03 -7.90 11.72
C ASN A 42 2.60 -8.23 11.27
N ALA A 43 1.58 -7.51 11.76
CA ALA A 43 0.20 -7.67 11.30
C ALA A 43 0.04 -7.41 9.80
N CYS A 44 0.68 -6.35 9.30
CA CYS A 44 0.66 -6.02 7.87
C CYS A 44 1.35 -7.10 7.05
N LEU A 45 2.51 -7.56 7.50
CA LEU A 45 3.27 -8.62 6.83
C LEU A 45 2.51 -9.95 6.82
N TRP A 46 1.78 -10.28 7.88
CA TRP A 46 0.93 -11.47 7.93
C TRP A 46 -0.15 -11.42 6.84
N ILE A 47 -0.83 -10.29 6.68
CA ILE A 47 -1.83 -10.10 5.60
C ILE A 47 -1.18 -10.20 4.22
N ILE A 48 -0.04 -9.53 4.01
CA ILE A 48 0.67 -9.54 2.72
C ILE A 48 1.14 -10.95 2.35
N ARG A 49 1.65 -11.72 3.32
CA ARG A 49 2.17 -13.08 3.09
C ARG A 49 1.08 -14.11 2.87
N THR A 50 -0.03 -14.00 3.59
CA THR A 50 -1.12 -14.98 3.51
C THR A 50 -2.15 -14.64 2.44
N GLY A 51 -2.29 -13.37 2.08
CA GLY A 51 -3.37 -12.88 1.22
C GLY A 51 -4.76 -12.94 1.88
N SER A 52 -4.82 -13.19 3.19
CA SER A 52 -6.09 -13.35 3.91
C SER A 52 -6.85 -12.03 4.02
N PRO A 53 -8.19 -12.06 4.09
CA PRO A 53 -8.99 -10.91 4.45
C PRO A 53 -8.56 -10.31 5.79
N TRP A 54 -8.64 -8.98 5.92
CA TRP A 54 -8.34 -8.30 7.20
C TRP A 54 -9.16 -8.82 8.37
N ARG A 55 -10.40 -9.28 8.14
CA ARG A 55 -11.28 -9.82 9.18
C ARG A 55 -10.70 -11.06 9.88
N ASP A 56 -9.83 -11.78 9.19
CA ASP A 56 -9.24 -13.05 9.66
C ASP A 56 -7.88 -12.84 10.34
N LEU A 57 -7.49 -11.57 10.55
CA LEU A 57 -6.26 -11.23 11.26
C LEU A 57 -6.29 -11.85 12.68
N PRO A 58 -5.26 -12.61 13.08
CA PRO A 58 -5.20 -13.18 14.42
C PRO A 58 -5.29 -12.12 15.52
N ASN A 59 -6.08 -12.40 16.55
CA ASN A 59 -6.31 -11.47 17.67
C ASN A 59 -5.03 -11.03 18.39
N GLY A 60 -3.96 -11.83 18.33
CA GLY A 60 -2.64 -11.49 18.89
C GLY A 60 -1.99 -10.25 18.26
N TYR A 61 -2.38 -9.87 17.04
CA TYR A 61 -1.93 -8.63 16.38
C TYR A 61 -2.77 -7.39 16.72
N GLY A 62 -3.81 -7.56 17.56
CA GLY A 62 -4.78 -6.53 17.90
C GLY A 62 -6.02 -6.55 17.02
N LYS A 63 -6.99 -5.67 17.33
CA LYS A 63 -8.29 -5.64 16.65
C LYS A 63 -8.13 -5.30 15.16
N PHE A 64 -8.59 -6.17 14.28
CA PHE A 64 -8.41 -6.02 12.82
C PHE A 64 -8.86 -4.65 12.28
N ASN A 65 -10.00 -4.12 12.75
CA ASN A 65 -10.51 -2.81 12.33
C ASN A 65 -9.56 -1.65 12.69
N ALA A 66 -8.83 -1.77 13.80
CA ALA A 66 -7.86 -0.75 14.20
C ALA A 66 -6.59 -0.86 13.34
N VAL A 67 -6.08 -2.08 13.14
CA VAL A 67 -4.90 -2.36 12.31
C VAL A 67 -5.16 -1.94 10.86
N HIS A 68 -6.28 -2.35 10.26
CA HIS A 68 -6.63 -1.99 8.89
C HIS A 68 -6.78 -0.47 8.69
N ARG A 69 -7.43 0.24 9.62
CA ARG A 69 -7.50 1.72 9.57
C ARG A 69 -6.13 2.37 9.69
N ARG A 70 -5.22 1.80 10.48
CA ARG A 70 -3.83 2.27 10.58
C ARG A 70 -3.07 2.00 9.27
N TYR A 71 -3.18 0.81 8.71
CA TYR A 71 -2.59 0.42 7.43
C TYR A 71 -3.04 1.35 6.30
N LYS A 72 -4.35 1.56 6.14
CA LYS A 72 -4.88 2.47 5.13
C LYS A 72 -4.32 3.88 5.27
N ARG A 73 -4.29 4.43 6.50
CA ARG A 73 -3.68 5.74 6.76
C ARG A 73 -2.19 5.78 6.44
N TRP A 74 -1.47 4.69 6.66
CA TRP A 74 -0.04 4.60 6.36
C TRP A 74 0.21 4.60 4.84
N CYS A 75 -0.53 3.80 4.08
CA CYS A 75 -0.45 3.75 2.62
C CYS A 75 -0.88 5.06 1.96
N ASP A 76 -2.06 5.58 2.31
CA ASP A 76 -2.62 6.80 1.70
C ASP A 76 -1.69 7.99 1.89
N LYS A 77 -1.03 8.06 3.05
CA LYS A 77 -0.21 9.19 3.40
C LYS A 77 1.21 9.08 2.86
N GLY A 78 1.70 7.90 2.47
CA GLY A 78 3.04 7.74 1.91
C GLY A 78 3.30 8.59 0.65
N TYR A 79 2.25 8.85 -0.14
CA TYR A 79 2.35 9.58 -1.41
C TYR A 79 2.55 11.10 -1.27
N ASP A 80 2.28 11.69 -0.11
CA ASP A 80 2.45 13.14 0.14
C ASP A 80 3.88 13.51 0.60
N SER A 81 4.88 12.63 0.43
CA SER A 81 6.26 12.96 0.80
C SER A 81 6.89 13.96 -0.19
N ASP A 82 7.68 14.89 0.34
CA ASP A 82 8.35 15.91 -0.48
C ASP A 82 9.35 15.31 -1.44
N GLU A 83 10.05 14.25 -0.98
CA GLU A 83 10.95 13.48 -1.80
C GLU A 83 10.23 12.85 -3.00
N PHE A 84 9.10 12.20 -2.78
CA PHE A 84 8.33 11.56 -3.85
C PHE A 84 7.80 12.58 -4.87
N VAL A 85 7.32 13.72 -4.38
CA VAL A 85 6.82 14.79 -5.25
C VAL A 85 7.96 15.41 -6.06
N ARG A 86 9.11 15.68 -5.41
CA ARG A 86 10.30 16.18 -6.10
C ARG A 86 10.78 15.20 -7.17
N PHE A 87 10.79 13.90 -6.85
CA PHE A 87 11.11 12.84 -7.80
C PHE A 87 10.15 12.86 -9.00
N ALA A 88 8.83 12.89 -8.77
CA ALA A 88 7.84 12.95 -9.83
C ALA A 88 8.02 14.18 -10.73
N LYS A 89 8.23 15.37 -10.14
CA LYS A 89 8.51 16.60 -10.89
C LYS A 89 9.80 16.50 -11.71
N LYS A 90 10.86 15.89 -11.16
CA LYS A 90 12.12 15.63 -11.87
C LYS A 90 11.92 14.72 -13.09
N GLN A 91 10.96 13.80 -13.04
CA GLN A 91 10.56 12.96 -14.18
C GLN A 91 9.60 13.67 -15.15
N GLY A 92 9.35 14.97 -14.98
CA GLY A 92 8.42 15.75 -15.81
C GLY A 92 6.95 15.47 -15.52
N MET A 93 6.63 14.80 -14.41
CA MET A 93 5.24 14.52 -14.03
C MET A 93 4.66 15.70 -13.23
N ASN A 94 3.36 15.97 -13.42
CA ASN A 94 2.61 16.91 -12.57
C ASN A 94 1.87 16.15 -11.44
N PRO A 95 2.35 16.18 -10.19
CA PRO A 95 1.75 15.41 -9.10
C PRO A 95 0.43 16.03 -8.63
N VAL A 96 -0.68 15.34 -8.88
CA VAL A 96 -2.03 15.72 -8.39
C VAL A 96 -2.35 14.92 -7.13
N ILE A 97 -1.54 15.14 -6.08
CA ILE A 97 -1.64 14.40 -4.81
C ILE A 97 -2.13 15.36 -3.74
N PRO A 98 -3.27 15.09 -3.08
CA PRO A 98 -3.76 15.94 -2.01
C PRO A 98 -2.75 16.01 -0.85
N PRO A 99 -2.42 17.22 -0.35
CA PRO A 99 -1.59 17.35 0.82
C PRO A 99 -2.29 16.82 2.07
N ARG A 100 -1.51 16.36 3.04
CA ARG A 100 -2.02 15.98 4.35
C ARG A 100 -2.59 17.22 5.06
N LYS A 101 -3.72 17.04 5.76
CA LYS A 101 -4.39 18.12 6.51
C LYS A 101 -3.51 18.82 7.56
N ASN A 102 -2.52 18.11 8.11
CA ASN A 102 -1.63 18.59 9.17
C ASN A 102 -0.27 19.08 8.65
N ARG A 103 -0.16 19.36 7.35
CA ARG A 103 1.05 19.89 6.72
C ARG A 103 1.13 21.40 6.94
N ASN A 104 2.32 21.89 7.31
CA ASN A 104 2.56 23.33 7.55
C ASN A 104 2.27 24.17 6.30
N GLU A 105 2.68 23.68 5.14
CA GLU A 105 2.45 24.32 3.85
C GLU A 105 1.49 23.46 3.01
N GLN A 106 0.26 23.96 2.81
CA GLN A 106 -0.73 23.29 1.99
C GLN A 106 -0.43 23.54 0.51
N ARG A 107 -0.29 22.47 -0.26
CA ARG A 107 -0.02 22.54 -1.69
C ARG A 107 -1.32 22.56 -2.48
N GLU A 108 -1.39 23.43 -3.47
CA GLU A 108 -2.52 23.39 -4.41
C GLU A 108 -2.43 22.15 -5.30
N TYR A 109 -3.60 21.61 -5.62
CA TYR A 109 -3.76 20.49 -6.53
C TYR A 109 -5.13 20.58 -7.21
N ASP A 110 -5.22 20.06 -8.42
CA ASP A 110 -6.48 19.97 -9.13
C ASP A 110 -7.36 18.87 -8.51
N LYS A 111 -8.38 19.31 -7.77
CA LYS A 111 -9.36 18.42 -7.14
C LYS A 111 -10.19 17.64 -8.15
N HIS A 112 -10.48 18.22 -9.32
CA HIS A 112 -11.26 17.56 -10.35
C HIS A 112 -10.45 16.45 -11.00
N LEU A 113 -9.20 16.74 -11.37
CA LEU A 113 -8.27 15.74 -11.90
C LEU A 113 -7.97 14.63 -10.88
N TYR A 114 -7.82 14.97 -9.58
CA TYR A 114 -7.67 13.96 -8.53
C TYR A 114 -8.87 13.01 -8.45
N LYS A 115 -10.10 13.51 -8.63
CA LYS A 115 -11.30 12.65 -8.62
C LYS A 115 -11.24 11.62 -9.74
N LEU A 116 -10.62 11.91 -10.88
CA LEU A 116 -10.51 10.98 -12.01
C LEU A 116 -9.68 9.72 -11.70
N ARG A 117 -8.93 9.67 -10.58
CA ARG A 117 -8.22 8.45 -10.14
C ARG A 117 -9.14 7.22 -10.05
N HIS A 118 -10.43 7.43 -9.74
CA HIS A 118 -11.39 6.33 -9.63
C HIS A 118 -11.52 5.55 -10.96
N LEU A 119 -11.33 6.21 -12.11
CA LEU A 119 -11.36 5.55 -13.42
C LEU A 119 -10.18 4.59 -13.58
N VAL A 120 -8.99 5.03 -13.16
CA VAL A 120 -7.78 4.20 -13.14
C VAL A 120 -7.94 3.04 -12.16
N GLU A 121 -8.44 3.30 -10.95
CA GLU A 121 -8.73 2.26 -9.94
C GLU A 121 -9.73 1.21 -10.46
N ASN A 122 -10.82 1.66 -11.09
CA ASN A 122 -11.80 0.78 -11.72
C ASN A 122 -11.20 -0.07 -12.85
N ALA A 123 -10.32 0.51 -13.66
CA ALA A 123 -9.59 -0.25 -14.69
C ALA A 123 -8.71 -1.34 -14.07
N PHE A 124 -7.95 -1.02 -13.00
CA PHE A 124 -7.17 -2.03 -12.28
C PHE A 124 -8.04 -3.10 -11.59
N LEU A 125 -9.21 -2.72 -11.06
CA LEU A 125 -10.16 -3.69 -10.50
C LEU A 125 -10.63 -4.68 -11.57
N LYS A 126 -10.94 -4.20 -12.78
CA LYS A 126 -11.28 -5.05 -13.92
C LYS A 126 -10.10 -5.95 -14.34
N LEU A 127 -8.90 -5.41 -14.44
CA LEU A 127 -7.69 -6.19 -14.74
C LEU A 127 -7.41 -7.27 -13.69
N LYS A 128 -7.67 -7.00 -12.41
CA LYS A 128 -7.51 -7.96 -11.32
C LYS A 128 -8.52 -9.10 -11.33
N ARG A 129 -9.60 -9.04 -12.14
CA ARG A 129 -10.51 -10.18 -12.36
C ARG A 129 -9.79 -11.32 -13.08
N PHE A 130 -8.82 -11.01 -13.93
CA PHE A 130 -7.95 -12.00 -14.55
C PHE A 130 -6.93 -12.49 -13.53
N ARG A 131 -7.19 -13.63 -12.88
CA ARG A 131 -6.35 -14.18 -11.80
C ARG A 131 -4.88 -14.30 -12.20
N GLY A 132 -4.59 -14.75 -13.43
CA GLY A 132 -3.22 -14.86 -13.95
C GLY A 132 -2.46 -13.52 -14.02
N ILE A 133 -3.19 -12.40 -14.16
CA ILE A 133 -2.62 -11.04 -14.10
C ILE A 133 -2.49 -10.59 -12.64
N ALA A 134 -3.53 -10.76 -11.84
CA ALA A 134 -3.55 -10.32 -10.44
C ALA A 134 -2.41 -10.93 -9.60
N THR A 135 -2.10 -12.20 -9.82
CA THR A 135 -1.04 -12.92 -9.09
C THR A 135 0.23 -13.14 -9.93
N ARG A 136 0.30 -12.59 -11.15
CA ARG A 136 1.44 -12.73 -12.09
C ARG A 136 1.93 -14.18 -12.24
N TYR A 137 1.14 -15.02 -12.92
CA TYR A 137 1.54 -16.43 -13.18
C TYR A 137 2.70 -16.57 -14.16
N THR A 138 2.87 -15.61 -15.07
CA THR A 138 3.95 -15.62 -16.06
C THR A 138 5.30 -15.26 -15.44
N LYS A 139 6.32 -16.08 -15.68
CA LYS A 139 7.68 -15.88 -15.15
C LYS A 139 8.38 -14.66 -15.77
N THR A 140 8.24 -14.44 -17.08
CA THR A 140 8.96 -13.38 -17.78
C THR A 140 8.16 -12.08 -17.84
N THR A 141 8.86 -10.94 -17.81
CA THR A 141 8.25 -9.61 -17.94
C THR A 141 7.57 -9.44 -19.30
N SER A 142 8.16 -9.97 -20.37
CA SER A 142 7.61 -9.91 -21.73
C SER A 142 6.27 -10.65 -21.85
N ALA A 143 6.18 -11.87 -21.31
CA ALA A 143 4.93 -12.63 -21.31
C ALA A 143 3.85 -11.95 -20.45
N PHE A 144 4.23 -11.40 -19.29
CA PHE A 144 3.31 -10.64 -18.44
C PHE A 144 2.75 -9.42 -19.17
N ARG A 145 3.60 -8.66 -19.87
CA ARG A 145 3.18 -7.52 -20.69
C ARG A 145 2.18 -7.96 -21.75
N GLY A 146 2.44 -9.05 -22.46
CA GLY A 146 1.52 -9.61 -23.44
C GLY A 146 0.14 -9.95 -22.84
N ALA A 147 0.13 -10.62 -21.69
CA ALA A 147 -1.11 -10.95 -20.97
C ALA A 147 -1.90 -9.69 -20.55
N VAL A 148 -1.22 -8.68 -20.01
CA VAL A 148 -1.84 -7.40 -19.63
C VAL A 148 -2.41 -6.67 -20.86
N THR A 149 -1.67 -6.64 -21.97
CA THR A 149 -2.15 -6.05 -23.23
C THR A 149 -3.41 -6.74 -23.74
N LEU A 150 -3.43 -8.08 -23.76
CA LEU A 150 -4.60 -8.85 -24.19
C LEU A 150 -5.81 -8.60 -23.28
N ALA A 151 -5.61 -8.56 -21.96
CA ALA A 151 -6.69 -8.23 -21.03
C ALA A 151 -7.20 -6.79 -21.23
N ALA A 152 -6.32 -5.82 -21.48
CA ALA A 152 -6.72 -4.45 -21.77
C ALA A 152 -7.53 -4.35 -23.07
N ILE A 153 -7.11 -5.04 -24.14
CA ILE A 153 -7.87 -5.15 -25.39
C ILE A 153 -9.24 -5.79 -25.15
N SER A 154 -9.28 -6.87 -24.36
CA SER A 154 -10.53 -7.57 -24.05
C SER A 154 -11.51 -6.68 -23.27
N LEU A 155 -11.00 -5.88 -22.31
CA LEU A 155 -11.79 -4.89 -21.59
C LEU A 155 -12.26 -3.74 -22.49
N TRP A 156 -11.43 -3.31 -23.45
CA TRP A 156 -11.79 -2.27 -24.42
C TRP A 156 -12.91 -2.74 -25.37
N LEU A 157 -12.82 -3.99 -25.83
CA LEU A 157 -13.79 -4.60 -26.73
C LEU A 157 -15.03 -5.18 -26.00
N ASN A 158 -15.12 -5.05 -24.68
CA ASN A 158 -16.20 -5.60 -23.85
C ASN A 158 -16.42 -7.12 -24.05
N LEU A 159 -15.34 -7.89 -24.19
CA LEU A 159 -15.41 -9.34 -24.39
C LEU A 159 -15.70 -10.13 -23.10
N VAL A 160 -15.59 -9.47 -21.94
CA VAL A 160 -15.66 -10.06 -20.58
C VAL A 160 -16.21 -9.07 -19.57
#